data_AF-A0A078IZ78-F1
#
_entry.id   AF-A0A078IZ78-F1
#
_cell.length_a   1.000
_cell.length_b   1.000
_cell.length_c   1.000
_cell.angle_alpha   90.00
_cell.angle_beta   90.00
_cell.angle_gamma   90.00
#
_symmetry.space_group_name_H-M   'P 1'
#
loop_
_entity.id
_entity.type
_entity.pdbx_description
1 polymer ?
#
loop_
_entity_poly.entity_id
_entity_poly.type
_entity_poly.pdbx_seq_one_letter_code
_entity_poly.pdbx_strand_id
1 'polypeptide(L)' 'MSDQDFDGSSEPVDLINHPSGIVPTVQNIVSTVNLDCKLDLKAIALQARNAEYNPKHSSKLAARNFV' A
#
# COMPACT_ATOMS: atom_id res chain seq x y z
N MET A 1 -31.74 10.99 -6.37
CA MET A 1 -30.84 11.73 -5.48
C MET A 1 -31.19 11.28 -4.08
N SER A 2 -30.48 10.27 -3.61
CA SER A 2 -30.56 9.79 -2.23
C SER A 2 -29.17 10.04 -1.69
N ASP A 3 -29.01 11.17 -1.01
CA ASP A 3 -27.83 11.49 -0.25
C ASP A 3 -27.71 10.42 0.85
N GLN A 4 -26.79 9.47 0.64
CA GLN A 4 -26.39 8.56 1.71
C GLN A 4 -25.44 9.32 2.61
N ASP A 5 -25.99 9.93 3.65
CA ASP A 5 -25.23 10.32 4.82
C ASP A 5 -24.58 9.05 5.40
N PHE A 6 -23.26 8.98 5.30
CA PHE A 6 -22.45 7.96 5.95
C PHE A 6 -22.54 8.18 7.47
N ASP A 7 -23.53 7.54 8.10
CA ASP A 7 -23.63 7.43 9.55
C ASP A 7 -22.39 6.67 10.05
N GLY A 8 -21.45 7.41 10.64
CA GLY A 8 -20.27 6.86 11.29
C GLY A 8 -20.70 6.10 12.53
N SER A 9 -21.10 4.85 12.35
CA SER A 9 -21.37 3.91 13.45
C SER A 9 -20.11 3.78 14.28
N SER A 10 -20.08 4.44 15.43
CA SER A 10 -19.02 4.38 16.43
C SER A 10 -19.05 3.03 17.12
N GLU A 11 -18.38 2.04 16.50
CA GLU A 11 -18.03 0.81 17.20
C GLU A 11 -17.35 1.18 18.53
N PRO A 12 -17.74 0.54 19.65
CA PRO A 12 -17.24 0.90 20.96
C PRO A 12 -15.71 0.74 20.99
N VAL A 13 -15.01 1.82 21.32
CA VAL A 13 -13.55 1.80 21.47
C VAL A 13 -13.20 0.92 22.66
N ASP A 14 -12.37 -0.10 22.41
CA ASP A 14 -11.85 -0.94 23.48
C ASP A 14 -10.92 -0.14 24.39
N LEU A 15 -11.44 0.29 25.54
CA LEU A 15 -10.72 1.08 26.52
C LEU A 15 -9.62 0.29 27.25
N ILE A 16 -9.59 -1.04 27.13
CA ILE A 16 -8.49 -1.87 27.68
C ILE A 16 -7.24 -1.66 26.84
N ASN A 17 -7.39 -1.69 25.51
CA ASN A 17 -6.29 -1.50 24.57
C ASN A 17 -6.05 -0.03 24.20
N HIS A 18 -7.06 0.84 24.38
CA HIS A 18 -7.02 2.27 24.09
C HIS A 18 -7.55 3.10 25.27
N PRO A 19 -6.79 3.23 26.38
CA PRO A 19 -7.24 3.90 27.60
C PRO A 19 -7.53 5.40 27.41
N SER A 20 -6.99 6.02 26.36
CA SER A 20 -7.28 7.41 25.98
C SER A 20 -8.58 7.57 25.20
N GLY A 21 -9.25 6.47 24.82
CA GLY A 21 -10.40 6.48 23.92
C GLY A 21 -10.08 6.86 22.47
N ILE A 22 -8.80 7.02 22.14
CA ILE A 22 -8.33 7.43 20.80
C ILE A 22 -7.67 6.24 20.12
N VAL A 23 -8.20 5.85 18.96
CA VAL A 23 -7.58 4.86 18.07
C VAL A 23 -6.87 5.62 16.94
N PRO A 24 -5.52 5.61 16.89
CA PRO A 24 -4.79 6.27 15.81
C PRO A 24 -5.04 5.57 14.48
N THR A 25 -5.12 6.34 13.39
CA THR A 25 -5.28 5.81 12.05
C THR A 25 -3.93 5.55 11.40
N VAL A 26 -3.76 4.36 10.82
CA VAL A 26 -2.55 4.02 10.07
C VAL A 26 -2.55 4.76 8.75
N GLN A 27 -1.50 5.57 8.50
CA GLN A 27 -1.40 6.40 7.30
C GLN A 27 -0.64 5.73 6.15
N ASN A 28 0.34 4.88 6.48
CA ASN A 28 1.15 4.18 5.50
C ASN A 28 1.71 2.88 6.08
N ILE A 29 1.87 1.86 5.24
CA ILE A 29 2.48 0.58 5.60
C ILE A 29 3.56 0.28 4.56
N VAL A 30 4.77 -0.01 5.04
CA VAL A 30 5.88 -0.48 4.21
C VAL A 30 6.12 -1.96 4.52
N SER A 31 6.21 -2.77 3.48
CA SER A 31 6.44 -4.21 3.60
C SER A 31 7.45 -4.68 2.56
N THR A 32 8.24 -5.70 2.91
CA THR A 32 9.24 -6.31 2.03
C THR A 32 9.04 -7.81 1.95
N VAL A 33 9.31 -8.39 0.78
CA VAL A 33 9.25 -9.84 0.56
C VAL A 33 10.45 -10.26 -0.29
N ASN A 34 10.98 -11.46 -0.02
CA ASN A 34 11.98 -12.10 -0.87
C ASN A 34 11.28 -13.10 -1.81
N LEU A 35 11.46 -12.94 -3.12
CA LEU A 35 10.86 -13.81 -4.15
C LEU A 35 11.67 -15.08 -4.43
N ASP A 36 12.84 -15.23 -3.79
CA ASP A 36 13.73 -16.40 -3.85
C ASP A 36 14.08 -16.89 -5.27
N CYS A 37 14.11 -15.98 -6.24
CA CYS A 37 14.47 -16.27 -7.62
C CYS A 37 15.17 -15.10 -8.30
N LYS A 38 15.89 -15.39 -9.39
CA LYS A 38 16.50 -14.35 -10.24
C LYS A 38 15.43 -13.70 -11.11
N LEU A 39 15.41 -12.38 -11.13
CA LEU A 39 14.45 -11.59 -11.90
C LEU A 39 15.18 -10.83 -13.02
N ASP A 40 14.65 -10.91 -14.23
CA ASP A 40 15.07 -10.04 -15.34
C ASP A 40 14.26 -8.74 -15.32
N LEU A 41 14.85 -7.70 -14.73
CA LEU A 41 14.21 -6.39 -14.59
C LEU A 41 13.87 -5.75 -15.93
N LYS A 42 14.63 -6.04 -17.00
CA LYS A 42 14.37 -5.47 -18.33
C LYS A 42 13.16 -6.13 -18.98
N ALA A 43 13.04 -7.46 -18.87
CA ALA A 43 11.89 -8.18 -19.36
C ALA A 43 10.60 -7.77 -18.62
N ILE A 44 10.69 -7.63 -17.28
CA ILE A 44 9.56 -7.20 -16.46
C ILE A 44 9.12 -5.78 -16.85
N ALA A 45 10.05 -4.84 -17.00
CA ALA A 45 9.74 -3.48 -17.40
C ALA A 45 9.07 -3.38 -18.79
N LEU A 46 9.44 -4.26 -19.73
CA LEU A 46 8.86 -4.26 -21.08
C LEU A 46 7.43 -4.81 -21.09
N GLN A 47 7.11 -5.76 -20.21
CA GLN A 47 5.82 -6.45 -20.19
C GLN A 47 4.81 -5.83 -19.21
N ALA A 48 5.28 -5.26 -18.11
CA ALA A 48 4.42 -4.75 -17.05
C ALA A 48 3.97 -3.31 -17.33
N ARG A 49 2.66 -3.10 -17.44
CA ARG A 49 2.05 -1.80 -17.79
C ARG A 49 2.41 -0.63 -16.87
N ASN A 50 2.65 -0.90 -15.59
CA ASN A 50 2.90 0.14 -14.59
C ASN A 50 4.30 -0.01 -13.94
N ALA A 51 5.26 -0.55 -14.69
CA ALA A 51 6.63 -0.69 -14.23
C ALA A 51 7.53 0.39 -14.85
N GLU A 52 8.27 1.08 -14.00
CA GLU A 52 9.31 2.04 -14.36
C GLU A 52 10.68 1.44 -14.04
N TYR A 53 11.56 1.39 -15.06
CA TYR A 53 12.93 0.90 -14.92
C TYR A 53 13.92 1.84 -15.58
N ASN A 54 14.85 2.40 -14.79
CA ASN A 54 15.92 3.27 -15.26
C ASN A 54 17.29 2.77 -14.76
N PRO A 55 17.97 1.88 -15.50
CA PRO A 55 19.23 1.26 -15.07
C PRO A 55 20.40 2.24 -14.91
N LYS A 56 20.33 3.44 -15.51
CA LYS A 56 21.35 4.49 -15.34
C LYS A 56 21.24 5.19 -13.99
N HIS A 57 20.03 5.24 -13.43
CA HIS A 57 19.74 5.92 -12.17
C HIS A 57 19.66 4.93 -11.00
N SER A 58 19.17 3.71 -11.22
CA SER A 58 18.98 2.71 -10.16
C SER A 58 18.93 1.29 -10.71
N SER A 59 19.45 0.33 -9.93
CA SER A 59 19.37 -1.11 -10.21
C SER A 59 18.06 -1.77 -9.77
N LYS A 60 17.02 -0.98 -9.51
CA LYS A 60 15.71 -1.42 -8.99
C LYS A 60 14.62 -1.11 -10.01
N LEU A 61 13.57 -1.93 -10.01
CA LEU A 61 12.35 -1.71 -10.77
C LEU A 61 11.26 -1.22 -9.83
N ALA A 62 10.59 -0.13 -10.18
CA ALA A 62 9.47 0.41 -9.43
C ALA A 62 8.18 0.06 -10.17
N ALA A 63 7.23 -0.56 -9.49
CA ALA A 63 5.89 -0.80 -10.02
C ALA A 63 4.87 -0.01 -9.20
N ARG A 64 3.95 0.66 -9.86
CA ARG A 64 2.86 1.41 -9.21
C ARG A 64 1.53 0.78 -9.54
N ASN A 65 0.85 0.23 -8.55
CA ASN A 65 -0.54 -0.15 -8.70
C ASN A 65 -1.39 1.06 -8.34
N PHE A 66 -2.31 1.45 -9.24
CA PHE A 66 -3.36 2.39 -8.87
C PHE A 66 -4.28 1.67 -7.88
N VAL A 67 -4.38 2.22 -6.67
CA VAL A 67 -5.53 2.02 -5.77
C VAL A 67 -6.41 3.25 -5.95
#